data_AF-A0A317JQR5-F1
#
_entry.id   AF-A0A317JQR5-F1
#
_cell.length_a   1.000
_cell.length_b   1.000
_cell.length_c   1.000
_cell.angle_alpha   90.00
_cell.angle_beta   90.00
_cell.angle_gamma   90.00
#
_symmetry.space_group_name_H-M   'P 1'
#
loop_
_entity.id
_entity.type
_entity.pdbx_description
1 polymer ?
#
loop_
_entity_poly.entity_id
_entity_poly.type
_entity_poly.pdbx_seq_one_letter_code
_entity_poly.pdbx_strand_id
1 'polypeptide(L)'
;MIVPPHLIADSIFGQLPEPSPLQAFSGGTGLGLVPFINTMLKVITVVAGLFGAFNIISAGFTWLGSSGNPKAAEEANNKLLYSLIGLIIIVGSFTITAIVSFLLFGDATFILNPHIQGVGKLGP
;
A
#
# COMPACT_ATOMS: atom_id res chain seq x y z
N MET A 1 51.15 20.95 7.53
CA MET A 1 50.18 21.20 6.45
C MET A 1 50.16 20.00 5.53
N ILE A 2 49.27 19.02 5.78
CA ILE A 2 48.69 18.07 4.82
C ILE A 2 47.60 17.28 5.55
N VAL A 3 46.36 17.72 5.41
CA VAL A 3 45.16 16.98 5.84
C VAL A 3 44.84 15.98 4.71
N PRO A 4 44.65 14.68 4.99
CA PRO A 4 44.31 13.70 3.96
C PRO A 4 42.93 14.02 3.31
N PRO A 5 42.79 13.92 1.98
CA PRO A 5 41.65 14.49 1.24
C PRO A 5 40.32 13.73 1.34
N HIS A 6 40.16 12.80 2.30
CA HIS A 6 38.93 11.99 2.41
C HIS A 6 38.06 12.32 3.63
N LEU A 7 38.43 13.29 4.48
CA LEU A 7 37.71 13.60 5.73
C LEU A 7 37.03 14.98 5.76
N ILE A 8 36.71 15.56 4.60
CA ILE A 8 36.04 16.88 4.51
C ILE A 8 34.55 16.76 4.12
N ALA A 9 34.03 15.53 3.92
CA ALA A 9 32.63 15.31 3.56
C ALA A 9 31.75 14.75 4.69
N ASP A 10 32.33 14.38 5.85
CA ASP A 10 31.54 14.12 7.06
C ASP A 10 31.25 15.47 7.75
N SER A 11 30.29 16.18 7.16
CA SER A 11 29.43 17.21 7.74
C SER A 11 29.94 17.93 9.02
N ILE A 12 30.52 19.13 8.81
CA ILE A 12 30.83 20.16 9.85
C ILE A 12 29.58 20.57 10.66
N PHE A 13 28.39 20.25 10.15
CA PHE A 13 27.12 20.42 10.83
C PHE A 13 26.60 19.04 11.22
N GLY A 14 26.26 18.85 12.50
CA GLY A 14 25.76 17.57 13.01
C GLY A 14 24.60 17.03 12.17
N GLN A 15 24.55 15.70 12.01
CA GLN A 15 23.40 15.02 11.46
C GLN A 15 22.20 15.33 12.36
N LEU A 16 21.34 16.25 11.92
CA LEU A 16 20.05 16.46 12.54
C LEU A 16 19.21 15.24 12.19
N PRO A 17 18.90 14.35 13.16
CA PRO A 17 18.02 13.23 12.90
C PRO A 17 16.72 13.83 12.39
N GLU A 18 16.30 13.42 11.20
CA GLU A 18 15.04 13.91 10.65
C GLU A 18 13.93 13.62 11.67
N PRO A 19 13.03 14.58 11.93
CA PRO A 19 11.91 14.35 12.85
C PRO A 19 11.17 13.10 12.41
N SER A 20 10.83 12.23 13.36
CA SER A 20 10.28 10.89 13.10
C SER A 20 9.12 10.82 12.08
N PRO A 21 8.25 11.84 11.90
CA PRO A 21 7.23 11.81 10.86
C PRO A 21 7.73 12.04 9.43
N LEU A 22 8.85 12.75 9.24
CA LEU A 22 9.39 13.12 7.93
C LEU A 22 10.23 12.00 7.29
N GLN A 23 10.80 11.11 8.11
CA GLN A 23 11.57 9.95 7.64
C GLN A 23 10.73 9.04 6.72
N ALA A 24 9.41 8.93 6.97
CA ALA A 24 8.49 8.15 6.14
C ALA A 24 8.38 8.64 4.68
N PHE A 25 8.79 9.89 4.41
CA PHE A 25 8.72 10.52 3.08
C PHE A 25 10.09 10.79 2.46
N SER A 26 11.19 10.47 3.16
CA SER A 26 12.59 10.69 2.74
C SER A 26 13.12 9.68 1.71
N GLY A 27 12.29 8.74 1.26
CA GLY A 27 12.65 7.66 0.34
C GLY A 27 13.02 8.13 -1.08
N GLY A 28 14.26 8.57 -1.26
CA GLY A 28 14.90 8.84 -2.54
C GLY A 28 15.09 10.33 -2.87
N THR A 29 16.07 10.61 -3.73
CA THR A 29 16.42 11.93 -4.30
C THR A 29 15.34 12.50 -5.22
N GLY A 30 14.13 12.70 -4.69
CA GLY A 30 13.01 13.30 -5.40
C GLY A 30 11.70 13.24 -4.62
N LEU A 31 11.13 14.41 -4.32
CA LEU A 31 9.73 14.75 -3.99
C LEU A 31 8.88 13.83 -3.08
N GLY A 32 9.39 12.74 -2.50
CA GLY A 32 8.62 11.84 -1.62
C GLY A 32 7.39 11.20 -2.28
N LEU A 33 7.32 11.16 -3.61
CA LEU A 33 6.13 10.73 -4.35
C LEU A 33 5.80 9.25 -4.13
N VAL A 34 6.82 8.40 -4.05
CA VAL A 34 6.66 6.94 -3.85
C VAL A 34 6.02 6.62 -2.49
N PRO A 35 6.55 7.09 -1.35
CA PRO A 35 5.91 6.85 -0.05
C PRO A 35 4.55 7.54 0.09
N PHE A 36 4.36 8.69 -0.57
CA PHE A 36 3.05 9.35 -0.63
C PHE A 36 2.00 8.47 -1.32
N ILE A 37 2.30 7.94 -2.52
CA ILE A 37 1.40 7.03 -3.25
C ILE A 37 1.12 5.77 -2.44
N ASN A 38 2.14 5.17 -1.80
CA ASN A 38 1.94 3.98 -0.95
C ASN A 38 0.96 4.27 0.20
N THR A 39 1.09 5.43 0.84
CA THR A 39 0.16 5.86 1.91
C THR A 39 -1.26 6.02 1.37
N MET A 40 -1.44 6.67 0.22
CA MET A 40 -2.75 6.80 -0.42
C MET A 40 -3.37 5.44 -0.76
N LEU A 41 -2.60 4.52 -1.34
CA LEU A 41 -3.06 3.17 -1.66
C LEU A 41 -3.51 2.41 -0.40
N LYS A 42 -2.76 2.52 0.70
CA LYS A 42 -3.14 1.91 1.99
C LYS A 42 -4.46 2.47 2.51
N VAL A 43 -4.61 3.80 2.53
CA VAL A 43 -5.84 4.46 3.01
C VAL A 43 -7.04 4.04 2.15
N ILE A 44 -6.92 4.12 0.82
CA ILE A 44 -7.99 3.73 -0.11
C ILE A 44 -8.37 2.26 0.08
N THR A 45 -7.38 1.37 0.25
CA THR A 45 -7.63 -0.07 0.45
C THR A 45 -8.42 -0.33 1.73
N VAL A 46 -8.05 0.30 2.84
CA VAL A 46 -8.77 0.17 4.12
C VAL A 46 -10.20 0.68 4.00
N VAL A 47 -10.38 1.87 3.42
CA VAL A 47 -11.70 2.48 3.22
C VAL A 47 -12.56 1.60 2.31
N ALA A 48 -12.00 1.09 1.21
CA ALA A 48 -12.71 0.21 0.29
C ALA A 48 -13.11 -1.12 0.95
N GLY A 49 -12.26 -1.71 1.78
CA GLY A 49 -12.57 -2.90 2.56
C GLY A 49 -13.73 -2.69 3.54
N LEU A 50 -13.69 -1.58 4.29
CA LEU A 50 -14.77 -1.20 5.21
C LEU A 50 -16.09 -0.93 4.47
N PHE A 51 -16.01 -0.21 3.35
CA PHE A 51 -17.17 0.08 2.51
C PHE A 51 -17.78 -1.21 1.93
N GLY A 52 -16.96 -2.13 1.44
CA GLY A 52 -17.41 -3.44 0.97
C GLY A 52 -18.10 -4.24 2.09
N ALA A 53 -17.50 -4.31 3.28
CA ALA A 53 -18.11 -4.97 4.42
C ALA A 53 -19.48 -4.37 4.79
N PHE A 54 -19.58 -3.04 4.83
CA PHE A 54 -20.84 -2.35 5.09
C PHE A 54 -21.91 -2.67 4.02
N ASN A 55 -21.53 -2.70 2.75
CA ASN A 55 -22.46 -3.04 1.66
C ASN A 55 -22.97 -4.47 1.76
N ILE A 56 -22.11 -5.43 2.10
CA ILE A 56 -22.49 -6.84 2.30
C ILE A 56 -23.51 -6.95 3.44
N ILE A 57 -23.24 -6.31 4.58
CA ILE A 57 -24.15 -6.33 5.74
C ILE A 57 -25.50 -5.70 5.39
N SER A 58 -25.49 -4.52 4.77
CA SER A 58 -26.72 -3.83 4.35
C SER A 58 -27.53 -4.66 3.36
N ALA A 59 -26.87 -5.28 2.38
CA ALA A 59 -27.54 -6.12 1.40
C ALA A 59 -28.11 -7.40 2.02
N GLY A 60 -27.44 -7.99 3.01
CA GLY A 60 -27.95 -9.11 3.79
C GLY A 60 -29.25 -8.78 4.53
N PHE A 61 -29.33 -7.61 5.18
CA PHE A 61 -30.57 -7.15 5.81
C PHE A 61 -31.68 -6.92 4.80
N THR A 62 -31.38 -6.29 3.66
CA THR A 62 -32.37 -6.10 2.58
C THR A 62 -32.86 -7.46 2.07
N TRP A 63 -31.97 -8.42 1.85
CA TRP A 63 -32.32 -9.75 1.36
C TRP A 63 -33.26 -10.49 2.32
N LEU A 64 -32.98 -10.46 3.63
CA LEU A 64 -33.85 -11.05 4.66
C LEU A 64 -35.22 -10.36 4.73
N GLY A 65 -35.26 -9.03 4.57
CA GLY A 65 -36.49 -8.24 4.56
C GLY A 65 -37.28 -8.30 3.25
N SER A 66 -36.73 -8.89 2.19
CA SER A 66 -37.34 -8.92 0.84
C SER A 66 -38.47 -9.94 0.69
N SER A 67 -38.89 -10.61 1.77
CA SER A 67 -39.92 -11.66 1.74
C SER A 67 -41.21 -11.13 1.09
N GLY A 68 -41.52 -11.62 -0.11
CA GLY A 68 -42.70 -11.23 -0.89
C GLY A 68 -42.47 -10.16 -1.97
N ASN A 69 -41.28 -9.58 -2.09
CA ASN A 69 -40.93 -8.64 -3.16
C ASN A 69 -39.69 -9.13 -3.97
N PRO A 70 -39.88 -9.76 -5.14
CA PRO A 70 -38.78 -10.28 -5.94
C PRO A 70 -37.82 -9.19 -6.43
N LYS A 71 -38.29 -7.95 -6.63
CA LYS A 71 -37.45 -6.84 -7.07
C LYS A 71 -36.45 -6.41 -5.98
N ALA A 72 -36.89 -6.40 -4.72
CA ALA A 72 -36.02 -6.09 -3.59
C ALA A 72 -34.96 -7.18 -3.36
N ALA A 73 -35.35 -8.45 -3.57
CA ALA A 73 -34.43 -9.57 -3.50
C ALA A 73 -33.36 -9.50 -4.61
N GLU A 74 -33.76 -9.15 -5.84
CA GLU A 74 -32.83 -8.97 -6.96
C GLU A 74 -31.84 -7.82 -6.70
N GLU A 75 -32.32 -6.68 -6.19
CA GLU A 75 -31.47 -5.55 -5.83
C GLU A 75 -30.45 -5.91 -4.74
N ALA A 76 -30.89 -6.65 -3.71
CA ALA A 76 -30.01 -7.13 -2.66
C ALA A 76 -28.93 -8.09 -3.19
N ASN A 77 -29.29 -9.01 -4.10
CA ASN A 77 -28.34 -9.91 -4.75
C ASN A 77 -27.31 -9.12 -5.58
N ASN A 78 -27.77 -8.17 -6.39
CA ASN A 78 -26.87 -7.34 -7.20
C ASN A 78 -25.89 -6.55 -6.32
N LYS A 79 -26.39 -5.98 -5.22
CA LYS A 79 -25.54 -5.28 -4.24
C LYS A 79 -24.49 -6.19 -3.60
N LEU A 80 -24.87 -7.42 -3.23
CA LEU A 80 -23.93 -8.43 -2.73
C LEU A 80 -22.86 -8.76 -3.76
N LEU A 81 -23.27 -9.06 -5.00
CA LEU A 81 -22.37 -9.45 -6.08
C LEU A 81 -21.37 -8.34 -6.39
N TYR A 82 -21.82 -7.09 -6.55
CA TYR A 82 -20.92 -5.97 -6.83
C TYR A 82 -19.95 -5.71 -5.68
N SER A 83 -20.40 -5.85 -4.44
CA SER A 83 -19.51 -5.71 -3.29
C SER A 83 -18.46 -6.83 -3.22
N LEU A 84 -18.84 -8.06 -3.53
CA LEU A 84 -17.94 -9.21 -3.60
C LEU A 84 -16.90 -9.05 -4.72
N ILE A 85 -17.34 -8.65 -5.92
CA ILE A 85 -16.46 -8.42 -7.06
C ILE A 85 -15.44 -7.33 -6.73
N GLY A 86 -15.87 -6.20 -6.16
CA GLY A 86 -14.96 -5.14 -5.74
C GLY A 86 -13.91 -5.62 -4.75
N LEU A 87 -14.31 -6.41 -3.75
CA LEU A 87 -13.39 -6.96 -2.75
C LEU A 87 -12.41 -7.97 -3.38
N ILE A 88 -12.89 -8.85 -4.26
CA ILE A 88 -12.07 -9.82 -4.99
C ILE A 88 -11.03 -9.12 -5.85
N ILE A 89 -11.39 -8.01 -6.51
CA ILE A 89 -10.44 -7.24 -7.32
C ILE A 89 -9.33 -6.65 -6.44
N ILE A 90 -9.66 -6.08 -5.28
CA ILE A 90 -8.69 -5.52 -4.35
C ILE A 90 -7.72 -6.62 -3.88
N VAL A 91 -8.26 -7.72 -3.33
CA VAL A 91 -7.46 -8.84 -2.82
C VAL A 91 -6.65 -9.50 -3.94
N GLY A 92 -7.28 -9.67 -5.11
CA GLY A 92 -6.66 -10.25 -6.30
C GLY A 92 -5.50 -9.41 -6.82
N SER A 93 -5.61 -8.08 -6.82
CA SER A 93 -4.53 -7.17 -7.19
C SER A 93 -3.28 -7.40 -6.34
N PHE A 94 -3.43 -7.35 -5.01
CA PHE A 94 -2.30 -7.59 -4.09
C PHE A 94 -1.73 -9.00 -4.23
N THR A 95 -2.59 -10.00 -4.44
CA THR A 95 -2.17 -11.40 -4.62
C THR A 95 -1.34 -11.56 -5.88
N ILE A 96 -1.80 -11.02 -7.01
CA ILE A 96 -1.07 -11.07 -8.28
C ILE A 96 0.26 -10.31 -8.15
N THR A 97 0.25 -9.11 -7.56
CA THR A 97 1.49 -8.36 -7.32
C THR A 97 2.46 -9.14 -6.46
N ALA A 98 2.01 -9.80 -5.39
CA ALA A 98 2.85 -10.61 -4.52
C ALA A 98 3.46 -11.80 -5.28
N ILE A 99 2.67 -12.50 -6.09
CA ILE A 99 3.15 -13.62 -6.92
C ILE A 99 4.20 -13.14 -7.93
N VAL A 100 3.92 -12.07 -8.66
CA VAL A 100 4.86 -11.50 -9.63
C VAL A 100 6.14 -11.02 -8.94
N SER A 101 6.01 -10.36 -7.79
CA SER A 101 7.17 -9.90 -7.00
C SER A 101 8.04 -11.08 -6.56
N PHE A 102 7.42 -12.14 -6.05
CA PHE A 102 8.10 -13.35 -5.63
C PHE A 102 8.85 -14.03 -6.78
N LEU A 103 8.24 -14.11 -7.96
CA LEU A 103 8.87 -14.74 -9.13
C LEU A 103 10.04 -13.92 -9.69
N LEU A 104 9.97 -12.59 -9.65
CA LEU A 104 11.01 -11.72 -10.23
C LEU A 104 12.15 -11.44 -9.25
N PHE A 105 11.84 -11.26 -7.97
CA PHE A 105 12.79 -10.75 -6.97
C PHE A 105 13.08 -11.75 -5.84
N GLY A 106 12.42 -12.92 -5.82
CA GLY A 106 12.50 -13.88 -4.72
C GLY A 106 11.80 -13.41 -3.43
N ASP A 107 11.22 -12.21 -3.45
CA ASP A 107 10.53 -11.58 -2.32
C ASP A 107 9.17 -11.01 -2.78
N ALA A 108 8.10 -11.49 -2.15
CA ALA A 108 6.73 -11.09 -2.47
C ALA A 108 6.42 -9.62 -2.14
N THR A 109 7.25 -8.96 -1.33
CA THR A 109 7.01 -7.62 -0.79
C THR A 109 7.82 -6.53 -1.47
N PHE A 110 8.78 -6.88 -2.35
CA PHE A 110 9.70 -5.93 -2.96
C PHE A 110 9.01 -4.79 -3.74
N ILE A 111 7.94 -5.07 -4.47
CA ILE A 111 7.20 -4.05 -5.24
C ILE A 111 6.25 -3.25 -4.33
N LEU A 112 5.73 -3.89 -3.28
CA LEU A 112 4.76 -3.28 -2.36
C LEU A 112 5.43 -2.40 -1.30
N ASN A 113 6.68 -2.69 -0.98
CA ASN A 113 7.54 -1.89 -0.11
C ASN A 113 8.97 -1.87 -0.67
N PRO A 114 9.25 -1.01 -1.67
CA PRO A 114 10.57 -0.96 -2.29
C PRO A 114 11.61 -0.49 -1.28
N HIS A 115 12.38 -1.45 -0.76
CA HIS A 115 13.52 -1.15 0.08
C HIS A 115 14.73 -0.91 -0.83
N ILE A 116 15.02 0.37 -1.09
CA ILE A 116 16.20 0.75 -1.89
C ILE A 116 17.44 0.46 -1.05
N GLN A 117 18.11 -0.66 -1.31
CA GLN A 117 19.48 -0.87 -0.83
C GLN A 117 20.36 0.13 -1.58
N GLY A 118 20.74 1.22 -0.90
CA GLY A 118 21.77 2.12 -1.40
C GLY A 118 23.02 1.31 -1.70
N VAL A 119 23.54 1.46 -2.93
CA VAL A 119 24.87 0.97 -3.32
C VAL A 119 25.92 1.64 -2.44
N GLY A 120 26.20 1.02 -1.30
CA GLY A 120 27.07 1.60 -0.27
C GLY A 120 27.76 0.53 0.56
N LYS A 121 28.00 -0.65 -0.01
CA LYS A 121 28.96 -1.65 0.47
C LYS A 121 29.55 -2.43 -0.71
N LEU A 122 30.42 -1.78 -1.47
CA LEU A 122 31.49 -2.49 -2.18
C LEU A 122 32.71 -2.39 -1.26
N GLY A 123 33.17 -3.53 -0.75
CA GLY A 123 34.34 -3.66 0.11
C GLY A 123 35.65 -3.25 -0.59
N PRO A 124 36.83 -3.58 -0.03
CA PRO A 124 37.13 -4.58 1.00
C PRO A 124 37.02 -4.11 2.46
#